data_AF-A0A1N7HK44-F1
#
_entry.id   AF-A0A1N7HK44-F1
#
_cell.length_a   1.000
_cell.length_b   1.000
_cell.length_c   1.000
_cell.angle_alpha   90.00
_cell.angle_beta   90.00
_cell.angle_gamma   90.00
#
_symmetry.space_group_name_H-M   'P 1'
#
loop_
_entity.id
_entity.type
_entity.pdbx_description
1 polymer ?
#
loop_
_entity_poly.entity_id
_entity_poly.type
_entity_poly.pdbx_seq_one_letter_code
_entity_poly.pdbx_strand_id
1 'polypeptide(L)'
;MRMTTRILAASVLGVALAGAGVAGPALADDDPATGGVDVSVNIQPTTTPGQLSMTVADNNGVSLQENGSDAAARQFTGTLPTVTVTDTRTPEEIPAGEYWAVVGQASQFVAADDPAKTIGPEYLGWKPHLISDSSTGAVAAGEPVSSVVSD
;
A
#
# COMPACT_ATOMS: atom_id res chain seq x y z
N MET A 1 -1.48 51.14 -3.02
CA MET A 1 -2.00 52.16 -2.08
C MET A 1 -3.26 51.59 -1.40
N ARG A 2 -3.20 51.34 -0.08
CA ARG A 2 -4.27 51.16 0.95
C ARG A 2 -5.48 50.26 0.61
N MET A 3 -5.52 49.01 1.12
CA MET A 3 -6.11 48.51 2.39
C MET A 3 -7.65 48.47 2.43
N THR A 4 -8.23 47.27 2.61
CA THR A 4 -9.28 47.07 3.64
C THR A 4 -9.33 45.61 4.12
N THR A 5 -9.10 45.46 5.42
CA THR A 5 -9.12 44.25 6.26
C THR A 5 -10.55 43.85 6.65
N ARG A 6 -10.82 42.56 6.88
CA ARG A 6 -11.87 42.12 7.83
C ARG A 6 -11.29 41.15 8.87
N ILE A 7 -11.51 41.53 10.12
CA ILE A 7 -11.09 40.94 11.40
C ILE A 7 -12.26 40.10 11.94
N LEU A 8 -11.96 39.13 12.84
CA LEU A 8 -12.68 38.76 14.08
C LEU A 8 -12.58 37.23 14.30
N ALA A 9 -12.29 36.68 15.48
CA ALA A 9 -12.13 37.26 16.81
C ALA A 9 -11.29 36.31 17.69
N ALA A 10 -10.40 36.89 18.50
CA ALA A 10 -9.80 36.26 19.66
C ALA A 10 -10.62 36.70 20.89
N SER A 11 -11.09 35.74 21.68
CA SER A 11 -11.77 36.01 22.96
C SER A 11 -10.81 35.71 24.11
N VAL A 12 -10.37 36.78 24.75
CA VAL A 12 -9.71 36.80 26.06
C VAL A 12 -10.81 36.74 27.12
N LEU A 13 -10.70 35.84 28.10
CA LEU A 13 -11.40 35.99 29.37
C LEU A 13 -10.38 35.80 30.50
N GLY A 14 -10.01 36.92 31.12
CA GLY A 14 -9.19 36.96 32.31
C GLY A 14 -10.04 36.71 33.56
N VAL A 15 -9.42 36.08 34.55
CA VAL A 15 -9.87 36.14 35.94
C VAL A 15 -8.73 36.73 36.76
N ALA A 16 -9.00 37.88 37.37
CA ALA A 16 -8.09 38.55 38.28
C ALA A 16 -8.21 37.93 39.68
N LEU A 17 -7.08 37.68 40.35
CA LEU A 17 -7.03 37.54 41.79
C LEU A 17 -6.08 38.58 42.37
N ALA A 18 -6.65 39.55 43.09
CA ALA A 18 -5.93 40.43 43.99
C ALA A 18 -6.13 39.93 45.43
N GLY A 19 -5.05 39.67 46.13
CA GLY A 19 -5.06 39.32 47.55
C GLY A 19 -3.64 39.16 48.06
N ALA A 20 -3.11 40.20 48.69
CA ALA A 20 -1.80 40.22 49.33
C ALA A 20 -1.80 39.36 50.62
N GLY A 21 -0.77 38.53 50.80
CA GLY A 21 -0.58 37.78 52.04
C GLY A 21 0.60 36.80 51.98
N VAL A 22 1.77 37.27 52.39
CA VAL A 22 2.90 36.54 53.03
C VAL A 22 3.14 35.04 52.69
N ALA A 23 4.26 34.82 51.99
CA ALA A 23 5.30 33.81 52.24
C ALA A 23 4.90 32.33 52.45
N GLY A 24 5.03 31.55 51.38
CA GLY A 24 5.35 30.12 51.39
C GLY A 24 5.85 29.74 50.00
N PRO A 25 6.85 28.84 49.85
CA PRO A 25 7.20 28.34 48.52
C PRO A 25 5.97 27.64 47.94
N ALA A 26 5.53 28.05 46.75
CA ALA A 26 4.61 27.25 45.96
C ALA A 26 5.37 25.99 45.55
N LEU A 27 5.22 24.94 46.36
CA LEU A 27 5.61 23.59 45.97
C LEU A 27 4.69 23.24 44.80
N ALA A 28 5.27 23.08 43.61
CA ALA A 28 4.61 22.34 42.55
C ALA A 28 4.48 20.91 43.06
N ASP A 29 3.28 20.57 43.53
CA ASP A 29 2.91 19.20 43.85
C ASP A 29 2.75 18.49 42.51
N ASP A 30 3.86 17.97 41.96
CA ASP A 30 3.82 16.93 40.94
C ASP A 30 3.36 15.66 41.66
N ASP A 31 2.08 15.63 42.02
CA ASP A 31 1.41 14.43 42.48
C ASP A 31 0.92 13.66 41.24
N PRO A 32 1.61 12.60 40.79
CA PRO A 32 1.08 11.73 39.75
C PRO A 32 -0.15 10.94 40.21
N ALA A 33 -0.57 11.07 41.49
CA ALA A 33 -1.64 10.27 42.08
C ALA A 33 -3.05 10.88 41.98
N THR A 34 -3.23 12.05 41.33
CA THR A 34 -4.57 12.60 41.13
C THR A 34 -4.85 12.99 39.67
N GLY A 35 -5.08 11.98 38.84
CA GLY A 35 -5.84 12.12 37.59
C GLY A 35 -5.02 12.40 36.33
N GLY A 36 -4.08 11.50 36.00
CA GLY A 36 -3.54 11.43 34.64
C GLY A 36 -4.70 11.24 33.65
N VAL A 37 -4.77 12.10 32.63
CA VAL A 37 -5.76 11.96 31.56
C VAL A 37 -5.41 10.70 30.75
N ASP A 38 -6.24 9.68 30.83
CA ASP A 38 -6.12 8.48 30.01
C ASP A 38 -6.48 8.80 28.56
N VAL A 39 -5.45 9.05 27.73
CA VAL A 39 -5.61 9.28 26.30
C VAL A 39 -5.60 7.94 25.60
N SER A 40 -6.78 7.33 25.49
CA SER A 40 -6.99 6.17 24.63
C SER A 40 -7.23 6.63 23.19
N VAL A 41 -6.26 6.38 22.31
CA VAL A 41 -6.43 6.59 20.87
C VAL A 41 -6.97 5.30 20.27
N ASN A 42 -8.27 5.31 19.96
CA ASN A 42 -8.86 4.28 19.12
C ASN A 42 -8.78 4.73 17.66
N ILE A 43 -7.73 4.33 16.94
CA ILE A 43 -7.64 4.54 15.49
C ILE A 43 -8.53 3.49 14.83
N GLN A 44 -9.76 3.88 14.50
CA GLN A 44 -10.58 3.08 13.60
C GLN A 44 -9.93 3.11 12.21
N PRO A 45 -9.65 1.95 11.59
CA PRO A 45 -9.15 1.91 10.23
C PRO A 45 -10.10 2.69 9.31
N THR A 46 -9.60 3.72 8.63
CA THR A 46 -10.37 4.41 7.58
C THR A 46 -10.40 3.56 6.31
N THR A 47 -11.00 2.38 6.38
CA THR A 47 -11.47 1.71 5.17
C THR A 47 -12.79 2.35 4.82
N THR A 48 -12.77 3.41 4.00
CA THR A 48 -13.99 3.80 3.30
C THR A 48 -14.46 2.56 2.53
N PRO A 49 -15.65 2.02 2.82
CA PRO A 49 -16.20 0.89 2.06
C PRO A 49 -16.29 1.26 0.57
N GLY A 50 -16.34 0.25 -0.29
CA GLY A 50 -16.52 0.51 -1.72
C GLY A 50 -15.22 0.74 -2.51
N GLN A 51 -14.05 0.33 -2.00
CA GLN A 51 -12.76 0.53 -2.67
C GLN A 51 -12.17 -0.76 -3.21
N LEU A 52 -11.65 -0.70 -4.43
CA LEU A 52 -10.73 -1.69 -4.99
C LEU A 52 -9.34 -1.06 -5.04
N SER A 53 -8.37 -1.67 -4.36
CA SER A 53 -7.01 -1.16 -4.27
C SER A 53 -5.99 -2.26 -4.59
N MET A 54 -4.85 -1.86 -5.14
CA MET A 54 -3.75 -2.75 -5.49
C MET A 54 -2.44 -2.16 -4.99
N THR A 55 -1.62 -2.98 -4.34
CA THR A 55 -0.24 -2.66 -3.98
C THR A 55 0.68 -3.73 -4.54
N VAL A 56 1.90 -3.31 -4.89
CA VAL A 56 2.97 -4.20 -5.35
C VAL A 56 4.10 -4.04 -4.34
N ALA A 57 4.64 -5.18 -3.87
CA ALA A 57 5.81 -5.17 -3.00
C ALA A 57 7.01 -4.48 -3.68
N ASP A 58 7.94 -4.00 -2.87
CA ASP A 58 9.15 -3.32 -3.35
C ASP A 58 9.84 -4.14 -4.47
N ASN A 59 10.14 -3.47 -5.58
CA ASN A 59 10.68 -4.11 -6.77
C ASN A 59 11.96 -3.42 -7.23
N ASN A 60 13.09 -4.03 -6.90
CA ASN A 60 14.42 -3.60 -7.36
C ASN A 60 14.94 -4.48 -8.51
N GLY A 61 14.04 -5.19 -9.20
CA GLY A 61 14.36 -6.21 -10.18
C GLY A 61 14.28 -7.63 -9.61
N VAL A 62 14.09 -8.60 -10.51
CA VAL A 62 14.01 -10.02 -10.17
C VAL A 62 15.25 -10.71 -10.71
N SER A 63 15.99 -11.40 -9.83
CA SER A 63 17.10 -12.24 -10.24
C SER A 63 16.57 -13.56 -10.77
N LEU A 64 16.90 -13.89 -12.02
CA LEU A 64 16.51 -15.14 -12.65
C LEU A 64 17.59 -16.19 -12.44
N GLN A 65 17.17 -17.41 -12.13
CA GLN A 65 18.05 -18.55 -11.92
C GLN A 65 17.82 -19.58 -13.02
N GLU A 66 18.91 -20.18 -13.51
CA GLU A 66 18.83 -21.23 -14.52
C GLU A 66 18.11 -22.44 -13.94
N ASN A 67 17.00 -22.84 -14.55
CA ASN A 67 16.18 -23.95 -14.11
C ASN A 67 15.35 -24.49 -15.28
N GLY A 68 15.54 -25.76 -15.61
CA GLY A 68 14.86 -26.42 -16.74
C GLY A 68 15.56 -26.26 -18.09
N SER A 69 16.81 -25.79 -18.14
CA SER A 69 17.59 -25.77 -19.39
C SER A 69 17.82 -27.16 -19.94
N ASP A 70 17.85 -27.27 -21.27
CA ASP A 70 18.16 -28.48 -22.00
C ASP A 70 19.10 -28.20 -23.20
N ALA A 71 19.19 -29.14 -24.15
CA ALA A 71 20.02 -29.00 -25.34
C ALA A 71 19.43 -28.02 -26.38
N ALA A 72 18.14 -27.72 -26.31
CA ALA A 72 17.43 -26.85 -27.25
C ALA A 72 17.37 -25.40 -26.76
N ALA A 73 17.23 -25.18 -25.46
CA ALA A 73 17.11 -23.85 -24.87
C ALA A 73 17.70 -23.76 -23.45
N ARG A 74 18.19 -22.56 -23.11
CA ARG A 74 18.52 -22.20 -21.74
C ARG A 74 17.33 -21.48 -21.11
N GLN A 75 16.84 -22.00 -19.99
CA GLN A 75 15.68 -21.46 -19.29
C GLN A 75 16.08 -20.86 -17.96
N PHE A 76 15.53 -19.68 -17.68
CA PHE A 76 15.72 -19.00 -16.42
C PHE A 76 14.35 -18.67 -15.80
N THR A 77 14.20 -18.94 -14.51
CA THR A 77 12.96 -18.73 -13.77
C THR A 77 13.20 -17.82 -12.56
N GLY A 78 12.18 -17.10 -12.14
CA GLY A 78 12.21 -16.24 -10.97
C GLY A 78 10.81 -15.91 -10.50
N THR A 79 10.71 -15.36 -9.29
CA THR A 79 9.43 -15.00 -8.67
C THR A 79 9.27 -13.48 -8.74
N LEU A 80 8.16 -13.04 -9.32
CA LEU A 80 7.80 -11.61 -9.34
C LEU A 80 7.42 -11.12 -7.93
N PRO A 81 7.56 -9.82 -7.64
CA PRO A 81 7.09 -9.25 -6.38
C PRO A 81 5.61 -9.53 -6.13
N THR A 82 5.24 -9.74 -4.86
CA THR A 82 3.86 -9.99 -4.48
C THR A 82 2.98 -8.79 -4.83
N VAL A 83 1.84 -9.08 -5.45
CA VAL A 83 0.77 -8.12 -5.68
C VAL A 83 -0.35 -8.42 -4.69
N THR A 84 -0.77 -7.41 -3.93
CA THR A 84 -1.88 -7.51 -2.99
C THR A 84 -3.04 -6.68 -3.52
N VAL A 85 -4.20 -7.30 -3.67
CA VAL A 85 -5.45 -6.63 -4.03
C VAL A 85 -6.39 -6.69 -2.83
N THR A 86 -6.93 -5.53 -2.46
CA THR A 86 -7.94 -5.40 -1.40
C THR A 86 -9.20 -4.83 -2.01
N ASP A 87 -10.28 -5.61 -1.96
CA ASP A 87 -11.62 -5.21 -2.38
C ASP A 87 -12.54 -5.09 -1.16
N THR A 88 -12.99 -3.88 -0.86
CA THR A 88 -13.92 -3.59 0.25
C THR A 88 -15.32 -3.24 -0.24
N ARG A 89 -15.61 -3.47 -1.54
CA ARG A 89 -16.94 -3.26 -2.09
C ARG A 89 -17.90 -4.32 -1.57
N THR A 90 -19.11 -3.90 -1.24
CA THR A 90 -20.20 -4.84 -0.97
C THR A 90 -20.77 -5.38 -2.29
N PRO A 91 -21.44 -6.54 -2.29
CA PRO A 91 -22.06 -7.08 -3.50
C PRO A 91 -23.03 -6.11 -4.18
N GLU A 92 -23.71 -5.24 -3.43
CA GLU A 92 -24.64 -4.24 -3.95
C GLU A 92 -23.95 -3.09 -4.69
N GLU A 93 -22.65 -2.86 -4.40
CA GLU A 93 -21.82 -1.84 -5.04
C GLU A 93 -21.16 -2.34 -6.34
N ILE A 94 -21.22 -3.65 -6.62
CA ILE A 94 -20.67 -4.27 -7.82
C ILE A 94 -21.81 -4.53 -8.80
N PRO A 95 -21.84 -3.87 -9.97
CA PRO A 95 -22.86 -4.15 -10.97
C PRO A 95 -22.85 -5.63 -11.39
N ALA A 96 -24.02 -6.18 -11.68
CA ALA A 96 -24.12 -7.59 -12.05
C ALA A 96 -23.29 -7.91 -13.30
N GLY A 97 -22.43 -8.92 -13.20
CA GLY A 97 -21.54 -9.34 -14.28
C GLY A 97 -20.23 -8.55 -14.38
N GLU A 98 -19.97 -7.60 -13.48
CA GLU A 98 -18.69 -6.91 -13.39
C GLU A 98 -17.69 -7.68 -12.53
N TYR A 99 -16.45 -7.71 -13.00
CA TYR A 99 -15.34 -8.40 -12.35
C TYR A 99 -14.08 -7.54 -12.44
N TRP A 100 -13.06 -7.89 -11.66
CA TRP A 100 -11.73 -7.33 -11.79
C TRP A 100 -10.72 -8.43 -12.08
N ALA A 101 -9.63 -8.05 -12.72
CA ALA A 101 -8.50 -8.93 -12.97
C ALA A 101 -7.20 -8.14 -12.81
N VAL A 102 -6.15 -8.81 -12.35
CA VAL A 102 -4.78 -8.28 -12.40
C VAL A 102 -4.15 -8.78 -13.68
N VAL A 103 -3.69 -7.84 -14.51
CA VAL A 103 -3.05 -8.15 -15.79
C VAL A 103 -1.61 -7.65 -15.74
N GLY A 104 -0.66 -8.53 -16.08
CA GLY A 104 0.74 -8.18 -16.28
C GLY A 104 1.02 -7.87 -17.74
N GLN A 105 2.03 -7.04 -17.99
CA GLN A 105 2.63 -6.86 -19.32
C GLN A 105 4.15 -6.86 -19.20
N ALA A 106 4.82 -7.39 -20.21
CA ALA A 106 6.28 -7.34 -20.34
C ALA A 106 6.66 -6.70 -21.66
N SER A 107 7.80 -6.00 -21.65
CA SER A 107 8.46 -5.51 -22.86
C SER A 107 9.73 -6.32 -23.10
N GLN A 108 10.33 -6.15 -24.27
CA GLN A 108 11.59 -6.81 -24.58
C GLN A 108 12.67 -6.48 -23.55
N PHE A 109 13.50 -7.47 -23.21
CA PHE A 109 14.71 -7.22 -22.44
C PHE A 109 15.79 -6.72 -23.38
N VAL A 110 16.58 -5.77 -22.89
CA VAL A 110 17.67 -5.14 -23.64
C VAL A 110 18.94 -5.30 -22.82
N ALA A 111 20.02 -5.75 -23.44
CA ALA A 111 21.29 -5.86 -22.76
C ALA A 111 21.81 -4.48 -22.37
N ALA A 112 22.30 -4.34 -21.13
CA ALA A 112 22.76 -3.05 -20.61
C ALA A 112 24.01 -2.52 -21.32
N ASP A 113 24.85 -3.40 -21.84
CA ASP A 113 26.09 -3.11 -22.55
C ASP A 113 25.91 -2.96 -24.07
N ASP A 114 24.77 -3.41 -24.62
CA ASP A 114 24.52 -3.41 -26.06
C ASP A 114 23.01 -3.37 -26.37
N PRO A 115 22.46 -2.19 -26.73
CA PRO A 115 21.03 -2.05 -26.98
C PRO A 115 20.53 -2.78 -28.24
N ALA A 116 21.43 -3.26 -29.12
CA ALA A 116 21.06 -4.09 -30.26
C ALA A 116 20.78 -5.55 -29.87
N LYS A 117 21.20 -5.98 -28.68
CA LYS A 117 20.92 -7.32 -28.16
C LYS A 117 19.63 -7.30 -27.34
N THR A 118 18.59 -7.91 -27.90
CA THR A 118 17.26 -7.94 -27.29
C THR A 118 16.73 -9.36 -27.15
N ILE A 119 15.91 -9.59 -26.12
CA ILE A 119 15.06 -10.77 -25.99
C ILE A 119 13.61 -10.29 -26.06
N GLY A 120 12.87 -10.73 -27.07
CA GLY A 120 11.47 -10.34 -27.26
C GLY A 120 10.55 -10.88 -26.14
N PRO A 121 9.42 -10.20 -25.87
CA PRO A 121 8.48 -10.62 -24.83
C PRO A 121 7.83 -11.99 -25.11
N GLU A 122 7.83 -12.46 -26.34
CA GLU A 122 7.35 -13.79 -26.72
C GLU A 122 8.16 -14.94 -26.09
N TYR A 123 9.39 -14.67 -25.66
CA TYR A 123 10.24 -15.62 -24.93
C TYR A 123 9.99 -15.58 -23.41
N LEU A 124 9.05 -14.77 -22.93
CA LEU A 124 8.72 -14.64 -21.52
C LEU A 124 7.39 -15.34 -21.23
N GLY A 125 7.43 -16.38 -20.41
CA GLY A 125 6.25 -16.99 -19.81
C GLY A 125 6.05 -16.53 -18.37
N TRP A 126 4.82 -16.60 -17.89
CA TRP A 126 4.54 -16.52 -16.45
C TRP A 126 3.36 -17.40 -16.06
N LYS A 127 3.33 -17.76 -14.78
CA LYS A 127 2.24 -18.50 -14.17
C LYS A 127 1.78 -17.75 -12.92
N PRO A 128 0.56 -17.20 -12.92
CA PRO A 128 0.00 -16.57 -11.72
C PRO A 128 -0.07 -17.59 -10.57
N HIS A 129 0.30 -17.16 -9.37
CA HIS A 129 0.19 -17.96 -8.15
C HIS A 129 -0.60 -17.20 -7.11
N LEU A 130 -1.78 -17.72 -6.77
CA LEU A 130 -2.62 -17.15 -5.74
C LEU A 130 -2.10 -17.56 -4.35
N ILE A 131 -1.78 -16.56 -3.53
CA ILE A 131 -1.25 -16.77 -2.16
C ILE A 131 -2.38 -16.76 -1.12
N SER A 132 -3.46 -16.00 -1.39
CA SER A 132 -4.62 -15.94 -0.52
C SER A 132 -5.45 -17.23 -0.60
N ASP A 133 -6.18 -17.53 0.47
CA ASP A 133 -7.19 -18.59 0.43
C ASP A 133 -8.24 -18.30 -0.65
N SER A 134 -8.64 -19.35 -1.38
CA SER A 134 -9.64 -19.32 -2.44
C SER A 134 -10.84 -20.21 -2.11
N SER A 135 -11.00 -20.66 -0.87
CA SER A 135 -12.08 -21.54 -0.41
C SER A 135 -13.50 -21.05 -0.75
N THR A 136 -13.69 -19.73 -0.92
CA THR A 136 -14.96 -19.13 -1.34
C THR A 136 -15.19 -19.10 -2.85
N GLY A 137 -14.14 -19.35 -3.66
CA GLY A 137 -14.17 -19.21 -5.11
C GLY A 137 -14.24 -17.77 -5.62
N ALA A 138 -14.18 -16.76 -4.75
CA ALA A 138 -14.30 -15.36 -5.13
C ALA A 138 -13.10 -14.82 -5.91
N VAL A 139 -11.92 -15.42 -5.73
CA VAL A 139 -10.68 -15.08 -6.42
C VAL A 139 -10.02 -16.37 -6.89
N ALA A 140 -9.54 -16.37 -8.13
CA ALA A 140 -8.84 -17.49 -8.74
C ALA A 140 -7.54 -17.01 -9.40
N ALA A 141 -6.57 -17.91 -9.52
CA ALA A 141 -5.39 -17.66 -10.34
C ALA A 141 -5.81 -17.56 -11.82
N GLY A 142 -5.22 -16.59 -12.54
CA GLY A 142 -5.42 -16.47 -13.98
C GLY A 142 -4.69 -17.56 -14.76
N GLU A 143 -5.02 -17.66 -16.04
CA GLU A 143 -4.38 -18.59 -16.96
C GLU A 143 -2.87 -18.30 -17.11
N PRO A 144 -2.02 -19.34 -17.18
CA PRO A 144 -0.60 -19.15 -17.51
C PRO A 144 -0.43 -18.55 -18.91
N VAL A 145 0.61 -17.73 -19.06
CA VAL A 145 1.07 -17.25 -20.36
C VAL A 145 2.30 -18.06 -20.74
N SER A 146 2.20 -18.81 -21.83
CA SER A 146 3.30 -19.62 -22.36
C SER A 146 4.30 -18.75 -23.12
N SER A 147 5.57 -19.14 -23.03
CA SER A 147 6.59 -18.62 -23.93
C SER A 147 6.55 -19.37 -25.27
N VAL A 148 7.26 -18.86 -26.29
CA VAL A 148 7.45 -19.57 -27.56
C VAL A 148 8.38 -20.78 -27.45
N VAL A 149 9.10 -20.91 -26.33
CA VAL A 149 9.87 -22.10 -25.96
C VAL A 149 9.00 -22.96 -25.05
N SER A 150 8.88 -24.24 -25.38
CA SER A 150 8.11 -25.18 -24.57
C SER A 150 8.83 -25.52 -23.27
N ASP A 151 8.05 -25.63 -22.20
CA ASP A 151 8.44 -26.12 -20.87
C ASP A 151 8.84 -27.60 -20.85
#